data_AF-A0A0F9V1S0-F1
#
_entry.id   AF-A0A0F9V1S0-F1
#
_cell.length_a   1.000
_cell.length_b   1.000
_cell.length_c   1.000
_cell.angle_alpha   90.00
_cell.angle_beta   90.00
_cell.angle_gamma   90.00
#
_symmetry.space_group_name_H-M   'P 1'
#
loop_
_entity.id
_entity.type
_entity.pdbx_description
1 polymer ?
#
loop_
_entity_poly.entity_id
_entity_poly.type
_entity_poly.pdbx_seq_one_letter_code
_entity_poly.pdbx_strand_id
1 'polypeptide(L)'
;MLHARDDYNKRIQDNANRIPDDEPVFLLRGQDAIAPILLDMYVAISEIHPACDPVVIKAVKNHANAMRDWQEKVRSKFADMDIRDEVY
;
A
#
# COMPACT_ATOMS: atom_id res chain seq x y z
N MET A 1 -4.98 6.09 -12.29
CA MET A 1 -4.97 5.11 -11.18
C MET A 1 -6.37 4.56 -10.98
N LEU A 2 -6.53 3.23 -10.89
CA LEU A 2 -7.81 2.56 -10.59
C LEU A 2 -7.74 1.77 -9.27
N HIS A 3 -8.33 2.31 -8.21
CA HIS A 3 -8.44 1.71 -6.89
C HIS A 3 -9.82 1.03 -6.72
N ALA A 4 -9.86 -0.08 -5.97
CA ALA A 4 -11.09 -0.86 -5.70
C ALA A 4 -12.17 -0.12 -4.90
N ARG A 5 -11.82 1.02 -4.29
CA ARG A 5 -12.68 1.88 -3.49
C ARG A 5 -12.86 3.20 -4.25
N ASP A 6 -14.08 3.53 -4.67
CA ASP A 6 -14.33 4.61 -5.64
C ASP A 6 -13.87 5.97 -5.13
N ASP A 7 -14.06 6.26 -3.83
CA ASP A 7 -13.65 7.54 -3.27
C ASP A 7 -12.12 7.75 -3.34
N TYR A 8 -11.32 6.67 -3.36
CA TYR A 8 -9.86 6.78 -3.46
C TYR A 8 -9.40 7.19 -4.86
N ASN A 9 -10.15 6.84 -5.93
CA ASN A 9 -9.87 7.30 -7.29
C ASN A 9 -9.93 8.84 -7.40
N LYS A 10 -10.67 9.49 -6.49
CA LYS A 10 -10.85 10.95 -6.46
C LYS A 10 -10.00 11.63 -5.38
N ARG A 11 -9.74 10.93 -4.27
CA ARG A 11 -9.06 11.49 -3.09
C ARG A 11 -7.55 11.35 -3.12
N ILE A 12 -7.02 10.30 -3.74
CA ILE A 12 -5.58 10.06 -3.79
C ILE A 12 -5.03 10.64 -5.08
N GLN A 13 -4.10 11.60 -4.95
CA GLN A 13 -3.56 12.33 -6.08
C GLN A 13 -2.18 11.83 -6.46
N ASP A 14 -2.00 11.53 -7.75
CA ASP A 14 -0.69 11.41 -8.38
C ASP A 14 -0.32 12.73 -9.07
N ASN A 15 0.31 13.64 -8.33
CA ASN A 15 0.69 14.97 -8.84
C ASN A 15 1.64 14.91 -10.05
N ALA A 16 2.35 13.79 -10.25
CA ALA A 16 3.27 13.63 -11.37
C ALA A 16 2.59 13.06 -12.63
N ASN A 17 1.31 12.64 -12.53
CA ASN A 17 0.54 12.00 -13.60
C ASN A 17 1.30 10.85 -14.28
N ARG A 18 1.90 9.98 -13.47
CA ARG A 18 2.68 8.82 -13.92
C ARG A 18 1.91 7.51 -13.89
N ILE A 19 0.85 7.41 -13.08
CA ILE A 19 0.01 6.22 -12.96
C ILE A 19 -1.16 6.32 -13.94
N PRO A 20 -1.22 5.50 -14.99
CA PRO A 20 -2.34 5.45 -15.93
C PRO A 20 -3.69 5.29 -15.25
N ASP A 21 -4.75 5.87 -15.85
CA ASP A 21 -6.11 5.87 -15.30
C ASP A 21 -6.69 4.47 -15.07
N ASP A 22 -6.31 3.52 -15.91
CA ASP A 22 -6.76 2.13 -15.88
C ASP A 22 -5.84 1.18 -15.13
N GLU A 23 -4.68 1.64 -14.62
CA GLU A 23 -3.76 0.79 -13.85
C GLU A 23 -4.40 0.41 -12.51
N PRO A 24 -4.67 -0.89 -12.25
CA PRO A 24 -5.19 -1.33 -10.96
C PRO A 24 -4.13 -1.10 -9.87
N VAL A 25 -4.48 -0.35 -8.84
CA VAL A 25 -3.57 -0.08 -7.73
C VAL A 25 -4.13 -0.60 -6.41
N PHE A 26 -3.21 -0.84 -5.47
CA PHE A 26 -3.54 -1.18 -4.10
C PHE A 26 -2.87 -0.20 -3.14
N LEU A 27 -3.65 0.43 -2.26
CA LEU A 27 -3.15 1.38 -1.28
C LEU A 27 -3.02 0.74 0.10
N LEU A 28 -1.79 0.59 0.58
CA LEU A 28 -1.50 0.23 1.97
C LEU A 28 -1.36 1.49 2.82
N ARG A 29 -2.19 1.61 3.86
CA ARG A 29 -2.14 2.73 4.81
C ARG A 29 -1.48 2.30 6.11
N GLY A 30 -0.72 3.19 6.74
CA GLY A 30 -0.10 2.91 8.05
C GLY A 30 -1.10 2.61 9.17
N GLN A 31 -2.38 2.96 9.02
CA GLN A 31 -3.43 2.59 9.97
C GLN A 31 -3.92 1.14 9.81
N ASP A 32 -3.66 0.53 8.66
CA ASP A 32 -4.05 -0.84 8.41
C ASP A 32 -3.15 -1.81 9.20
N ALA A 33 -3.75 -2.54 10.14
CA ALA A 33 -3.06 -3.49 11.00
C ALA A 33 -2.28 -4.57 10.23
N ILE A 34 -2.70 -4.91 9.00
CA ILE A 34 -2.02 -5.94 8.19
C ILE A 34 -0.99 -5.38 7.20
N ALA A 35 -0.99 -4.07 6.94
CA ALA A 35 -0.11 -3.45 5.96
C ALA A 35 1.39 -3.75 6.17
N PRO A 36 1.99 -3.57 7.37
CA PRO A 36 3.41 -3.86 7.56
C PRO A 36 3.74 -5.35 7.35
N ILE A 37 2.81 -6.26 7.63
CA ILE A 37 2.98 -7.71 7.42
C ILE A 37 3.01 -8.01 5.90
N LEU A 38 2.10 -7.40 5.13
CA LEU A 38 2.09 -7.54 3.67
C LEU A 38 3.39 -7.01 3.04
N LEU A 39 3.95 -5.93 3.59
CA LEU A 39 5.25 -5.41 3.15
C LEU A 39 6.41 -6.36 3.45
N ASP A 40 6.40 -7.07 4.58
CA ASP A 40 7.39 -8.12 4.86
C ASP A 40 7.30 -9.27 3.85
N MET A 41 6.07 -9.68 3.50
CA MET A 41 5.85 -10.72 2.49
C MET A 41 6.33 -10.27 1.10
N TYR A 42 6.01 -9.03 0.72
CA TYR A 42 6.50 -8.42 -0.51
C TYR A 42 8.04 -8.45 -0.57
N VAL A 43 8.69 -8.09 0.54
CA VAL A 43 10.15 -8.14 0.68
C VAL A 43 10.69 -9.55 0.51
N ALA A 44 10.12 -10.54 1.21
CA ALA A 44 10.58 -11.93 1.13
C ALA A 44 10.51 -12.48 -0.30
N ILE A 45 9.44 -12.15 -1.04
CA ILE A 45 9.29 -12.53 -2.45
C ILE A 45 10.26 -11.75 -3.33
N SER A 46 10.46 -10.46 -3.07
CA SER A 46 11.36 -9.60 -3.86
C SER A 46 12.82 -10.02 -3.73
N GLU A 47 13.25 -10.49 -2.56
CA GLU A 47 14.64 -10.92 -2.31
C GLU A 47 15.06 -12.13 -3.15
N ILE A 48 14.11 -12.98 -3.54
CA ILE A 48 14.37 -14.15 -4.40
C ILE A 48 14.12 -13.86 -5.88
N HIS A 49 13.63 -12.67 -6.22
CA HIS A 49 13.30 -12.31 -7.59
C HIS A 49 14.45 -11.53 -8.25
N PRO A 50 15.05 -12.04 -9.35
CA PRO A 50 16.30 -11.49 -9.91
C PRO A 50 16.17 -10.09 -10.52
N ALA A 51 14.95 -9.66 -10.86
CA ALA A 51 14.70 -8.32 -11.42
C ALA A 51 14.39 -7.25 -10.36
N CYS A 52 14.27 -7.61 -9.08
CA CYS A 52 13.93 -6.65 -8.04
C CYS A 52 15.16 -5.85 -7.61
N ASP A 53 15.03 -4.52 -7.65
CA ASP A 53 16.10 -3.61 -7.23
C ASP A 53 16.29 -3.68 -5.69
N PRO A 54 17.51 -3.97 -5.20
CA PRO A 54 17.81 -3.97 -3.76
C PRO A 54 17.46 -2.67 -3.03
N VAL A 55 17.48 -1.53 -3.72
CA VAL A 55 17.07 -0.23 -3.17
C VAL A 55 15.59 -0.22 -2.83
N VAL A 56 14.74 -0.79 -3.70
CA VAL A 56 13.30 -0.93 -3.46
C VAL A 56 13.05 -1.82 -2.25
N ILE A 57 13.74 -2.96 -2.16
CA ILE A 57 13.61 -3.90 -1.02
C ILE A 57 13.95 -3.18 0.30
N LYS A 58 15.05 -2.44 0.34
CA LYS A 58 15.45 -1.65 1.51
C LYS A 58 14.41 -0.59 1.88
N ALA A 59 13.89 0.13 0.88
CA ALA A 59 12.88 1.15 1.10
C ALA A 59 11.59 0.55 1.68
N VAL A 60 11.13 -0.59 1.17
CA VAL A 60 9.94 -1.28 1.67
C VAL A 60 10.13 -1.78 3.10
N LYS A 61 11.28 -2.40 3.43
CA LYS A 61 11.61 -2.80 4.81
C LYS A 61 11.53 -1.63 5.79
N ASN A 62 12.16 -0.52 5.43
CA ASN A 62 12.14 0.69 6.26
C ASN A 62 10.72 1.23 6.42
N HIS A 63 9.92 1.18 5.35
CA HIS A 63 8.54 1.64 5.39
C HIS A 63 7.65 0.75 6.29
N ALA A 64 7.83 -0.56 6.24
CA ALA A 64 7.15 -1.50 7.15
C ALA A 64 7.46 -1.19 8.62
N ASN A 65 8.73 -0.93 8.95
CA ASN A 65 9.11 -0.53 10.31
C ASN A 65 8.49 0.81 10.71
N ALA A 66 8.51 1.81 9.83
CA ALA A 66 7.88 3.09 10.09
C ALA A 66 6.36 2.96 10.33
N MET A 67 5.69 2.06 9.61
CA MET A 67 4.28 1.74 9.87
C MET A 67 4.09 1.15 11.26
N ARG A 68 4.92 0.20 11.69
CA ARG A 68 4.86 -0.39 13.05
C ARG A 68 5.05 0.68 14.13
N ASP A 69 6.10 1.48 14.03
CA ASP A 69 6.42 2.54 14.99
C ASP A 69 5.28 3.58 15.10
N TRP A 70 4.57 3.82 14.00
CA TRP A 70 3.41 4.70 13.98
C TRP A 70 2.19 4.03 14.62
N GLN A 71 1.95 2.74 14.32
CA GLN A 71 0.86 1.94 14.88
C GLN A 71 0.96 1.75 16.39
N GLU A 72 2.16 1.77 16.98
CA GLU A 72 2.31 1.76 18.44
C GLU A 72 1.72 3.02 19.11
N LYS A 73 1.66 4.13 18.38
CA LYS A 73 1.26 5.44 18.91
C LYS A 73 -0.20 5.77 18.65
N VAL A 74 -0.88 5.00 17.80
CA VAL A 74 -2.23 5.28 17.32
C VAL A 74 -3.07 4.01 17.27
N ARG A 75 -4.38 4.14 17.15
CA ARG A 75 -5.23 2.96 16.92
C ARG A 75 -5.09 2.47 15.49
N SER A 76 -4.56 1.26 15.31
CA SER A 76 -4.66 0.50 14.06
C SER A 76 -6.04 -0.16 13.91
N LYS A 77 -6.45 -0.41 12.67
CA LYS A 77 -7.68 -1.13 12.30
C LYS A 77 -7.45 -1.90 11.00
N PHE A 78 -8.34 -2.82 10.65
CA PHE A 78 -8.32 -3.37 9.28
C PHE A 78 -8.85 -2.34 8.28
N ALA A 79 -8.42 -2.46 7.02
CA ALA A 79 -9.01 -1.70 5.92
C ALA A 79 -10.54 -1.91 5.85
N ASP A 80 -11.27 -0.83 5.54
CA ASP A 80 -12.72 -0.82 5.45
C ASP A 80 -13.21 -0.47 4.03
N MET A 81 -14.38 -1.01 3.69
CA MET A 81 -15.08 -0.76 2.43
C MET A 81 -16.59 -0.79 2.68
N ASP A 82 -17.30 0.22 2.16
CA ASP A 82 -18.76 0.19 2.04
C ASP A 82 -19.10 -0.42 0.67
N ILE A 83 -20.13 -1.27 0.61
CA ILE A 83 -20.55 -1.92 -0.65
C ILE A 83 -20.95 -0.90 -1.72
N ARG A 84 -21.36 0.31 -1.32
CA ARG A 84 -21.70 1.40 -2.24
C ARG A 84 -20.47 2.08 -2.85
N ASP A 85 -19.30 1.86 -2.26
CA ASP A 85 -18.02 2.42 -2.69
C ASP A 85 -17.17 1.40 -3.47
N GLU A 86 -17.70 0.20 -3.75
CA GLU A 86 -16.99 -0.84 -4.50
C GLU A 86 -16.95 -0.51 -6.01
N VAL A 87 -15.78 -0.72 -6.62
CA VAL A 87 -15.55 -0.43 -8.05
C VAL A 87 -15.71 -1.67 -8.94
N TYR A 88 -15.47 -2.85 -8.39
CA TYR A 88 -15.45 -4.13 -9.11
C TYR A 88 -16.70 -4.97 -8.86
#